data_AF-A0A8J7HWQ9-F1
#
_entry.id   AF-A0A8J7HWQ9-F1
#
_cell.length_a   1.000
_cell.length_b   1.000
_cell.length_c   1.000
_cell.angle_alpha   90.00
_cell.angle_beta   90.00
_cell.angle_gamma   90.00
#
_symmetry.space_group_name_H-M   'P 1'
#
loop_
_entity.id
_entity.type
_entity.pdbx_description
1 polymer ?
#
loop_
_entity_poly.entity_id
_entity_poly.type
_entity_poly.pdbx_seq_one_letter_code
_entity_poly.pdbx_strand_id
1 'polypeptide(L)' 'MTDNSRAWNKLIRNAAGFADGLSSVQFARLMGVGIEVVARWRNGKEPAPDGWSFHDGKWHPFPEDDLTGSDYVQNHHPP' A
#
# COMPACT_ATOMS: atom_id res chain seq x y z
N MET A 1 0.69 -10.02 23.43
CA MET A 1 1.64 -10.44 22.37
C MET A 1 1.21 -9.81 21.04
N THR A 2 1.38 -8.50 20.83
CA THR A 2 1.08 -7.85 19.55
C THR A 2 1.69 -6.45 19.55
N ASP A 3 2.93 -6.29 19.07
CA ASP A 3 3.49 -4.95 18.80
C ASP A 3 4.64 -4.94 17.78
N ASN A 4 5.35 -6.07 17.61
CA ASN A 4 6.45 -6.11 16.64
C ASN A 4 5.98 -5.96 15.19
N SER A 5 4.88 -6.59 14.78
CA SER A 5 4.42 -6.53 13.38
C SER A 5 3.96 -5.13 12.97
N ARG A 6 3.26 -4.39 13.86
CA ARG A 6 2.88 -2.99 13.58
C ARG A 6 4.08 -2.07 13.56
N ALA A 7 5.00 -2.19 14.51
CA ALA A 7 6.20 -1.37 14.55
C ALA A 7 7.08 -1.62 13.31
N TRP A 8 7.24 -2.87 12.90
CA TRP A 8 7.94 -3.24 11.66
C TRP A 8 7.23 -2.72 10.41
N ASN A 9 5.91 -2.88 10.30
CA ASN A 9 5.15 -2.33 9.16
C ASN A 9 5.21 -0.80 9.12
N LYS A 10 5.18 -0.12 10.26
CA LYS A 10 5.32 1.34 10.36
C LYS A 10 6.73 1.81 9.98
N LEU A 11 7.77 1.11 10.46
CA LEU A 11 9.15 1.38 10.08
C LEU A 11 9.38 1.11 8.59
N ILE A 12 8.82 0.05 8.04
CA ILE A 12 8.86 -0.26 6.61
C ILE A 12 8.14 0.82 5.80
N ARG A 13 6.95 1.27 6.22
CA ARG A 13 6.22 2.36 5.54
C ARG A 13 6.95 3.70 5.60
N ASN A 14 7.64 3.99 6.71
CA ASN A 14 8.46 5.20 6.86
C ASN A 14 9.82 5.10 6.15
N ALA A 15 10.44 3.91 6.11
CA ALA A 15 11.74 3.65 5.49
C ALA A 15 11.63 3.35 3.99
N ALA A 16 10.47 2.88 3.52
CA ALA A 16 10.01 3.04 2.15
C ALA A 16 9.74 4.54 1.93
N GLY A 17 10.82 5.33 1.91
CA GLY A 17 10.85 6.77 1.77
C GLY A 17 10.26 7.27 0.46
N PHE A 18 8.94 7.18 0.35
CA PHE A 18 8.20 7.34 -0.89
C PHE A 18 7.05 8.31 -0.66
N ALA A 19 7.34 9.60 -0.76
CA ALA A 19 6.34 10.53 -1.28
C ALA A 19 5.80 10.06 -2.66
N ASP A 20 6.54 9.18 -3.35
CA ASP A 20 6.32 8.80 -4.73
C ASP A 20 5.88 7.36 -5.00
N GLY A 21 5.71 6.47 -4.01
CA GLY A 21 5.32 5.04 -4.17
C GLY A 21 6.38 4.04 -4.68
N LEU A 22 6.21 2.75 -4.37
CA LEU A 22 7.11 1.65 -4.77
C LEU A 22 6.78 1.07 -6.16
N SER A 23 7.77 0.73 -6.99
CA SER A 23 7.51 -0.12 -8.16
C SER A 23 7.04 -1.53 -7.75
N SER A 24 6.36 -2.25 -8.65
CA SER A 24 5.91 -3.64 -8.37
C SER A 24 7.05 -4.58 -7.99
N VAL A 25 8.26 -4.37 -8.52
CA VAL A 25 9.44 -5.19 -8.18
C VAL A 25 9.95 -4.88 -6.77
N GLN A 26 10.02 -3.61 -6.39
CA GLN A 26 10.40 -3.22 -5.04
C GLN A 26 9.37 -3.71 -4.02
N PHE A 27 8.08 -3.61 -4.36
CA PHE A 27 7.00 -4.12 -3.53
C PHE A 27 7.05 -5.65 -3.36
N ALA A 28 7.29 -6.40 -4.44
CA ALA A 28 7.46 -7.86 -4.37
C ALA A 28 8.59 -8.27 -3.41
N ARG A 29 9.74 -7.58 -3.50
CA ARG A 29 10.88 -7.79 -2.58
C ARG A 29 10.53 -7.45 -1.14
N LEU A 30 9.79 -6.36 -0.93
CA LEU A 30 9.37 -5.93 0.39
C LEU A 30 8.45 -6.98 1.05
N MET A 31 7.50 -7.51 0.29
CA MET A 31 6.53 -8.48 0.78
C MET A 31 7.07 -9.92 0.83
N GLY A 32 8.25 -10.18 0.24
CA GLY A 32 8.84 -11.52 0.16
C GLY A 32 8.06 -12.47 -0.76
N VAL A 33 7.44 -11.94 -1.82
CA VAL A 33 6.62 -12.70 -2.79
C VAL A 33 7.15 -12.57 -4.21
N GLY A 34 6.70 -13.46 -5.10
CA GLY A 34 6.99 -13.36 -6.53
C GLY A 34 6.27 -12.20 -7.23
N ILE A 35 6.84 -11.71 -8.34
CA ILE A 35 6.30 -10.57 -9.09
C ILE A 35 4.93 -10.88 -9.71
N GLU A 36 4.67 -12.15 -10.01
CA GLU A 36 3.41 -12.66 -10.52
C GLU A 36 2.28 -12.52 -9.51
N VAL A 37 2.56 -12.65 -8.21
CA VAL A 37 1.59 -12.42 -7.14
C VAL A 37 1.20 -10.94 -7.11
N VAL A 38 2.19 -10.05 -7.16
CA VAL A 38 1.96 -8.60 -7.23
C VAL A 38 1.16 -8.20 -8.48
N ALA A 39 1.39 -8.86 -9.62
CA ALA A 39 0.61 -8.62 -10.84
C ALA A 39 -0.87 -9.00 -10.68
N ARG A 40 -1.17 -10.06 -9.92
CA ARG A 40 -2.57 -10.45 -9.63
C ARG A 40 -3.25 -9.44 -8.73
N TRP A 41 -2.57 -8.93 -7.70
CA TRP A 41 -3.09 -7.86 -6.85
C TRP A 41 -3.40 -6.59 -7.64
N ARG A 42 -2.43 -6.12 -8.45
CA ARG A 42 -2.61 -4.96 -9.33
C ARG A 42 -3.79 -5.10 -10.28
N ASN A 43 -3.98 -6.30 -10.83
CA ASN A 43 -5.02 -6.56 -11.83
C ASN A 43 -6.37 -6.95 -11.19
N GLY A 44 -6.51 -6.86 -9.87
CA GLY A 44 -7.73 -7.22 -9.15
C GLY A 44 -8.10 -8.71 -9.25
N LYS A 45 -7.14 -9.58 -9.58
CA LYS A 45 -7.34 -11.04 -9.64
C LYS A 45 -7.24 -11.68 -8.26
N GLU A 46 -6.52 -11.04 -7.35
CA GLU A 46 -6.38 -11.41 -5.94
C GLU A 46 -6.43 -10.14 -5.09
N PRO A 47 -6.91 -10.20 -3.84
CA PRO A 47 -6.93 -9.04 -2.95
C PRO A 47 -5.49 -8.60 -2.61
N ALA A 48 -5.26 -7.29 -2.68
CA ALA A 48 -3.99 -6.70 -2.26
C ALA A 48 -3.78 -6.81 -0.74
N PRO A 49 -2.53 -6.75 -0.25
CA PRO A 49 -2.24 -6.74 1.17
C PRO A 49 -2.86 -5.51 1.87
N ASP A 50 -3.34 -5.72 3.09
CA ASP A 50 -3.85 -4.63 3.93
C ASP A 50 -2.79 -3.55 4.12
N GLY A 51 -3.22 -2.28 4.12
CA GLY A 51 -2.29 -1.16 4.27
C GLY A 51 -1.67 -0.67 2.97
N TRP A 52 -2.04 -1.22 1.80
CA TRP A 52 -1.45 -0.88 0.50
C TRP A 52 -2.49 -0.69 -0.60
N SER A 53 -2.21 0.25 -1.50
CA SER A 53 -2.95 0.48 -2.74
C SER A 53 -2.00 0.60 -3.93
N PHE A 54 -2.50 0.32 -5.14
CA PHE A 54 -1.75 0.52 -6.38
C PHE A 54 -2.42 1.60 -7.22
N HIS A 55 -1.72 2.70 -7.46
CA HIS A 55 -2.14 3.79 -8.35
C HIS A 55 -0.89 4.48 -8.91
N ASP A 56 -1.03 5.23 -10.01
CA ASP A 56 0.09 5.94 -10.66
C ASP A 56 1.29 5.05 -11.04
N GLY A 57 1.01 3.77 -11.30
CA GLY A 57 2.02 2.77 -11.63
C GLY A 57 2.84 2.26 -10.44
N LYS A 58 2.47 2.61 -9.20
CA LYS A 58 3.24 2.35 -7.99
C LYS A 58 2.37 1.92 -6.81
N TRP A 59 3.01 1.30 -5.84
CA TRP A 59 2.41 0.82 -4.60
C TRP A 59 2.62 1.86 -3.49
N HIS A 60 1.52 2.34 -2.93
CA HIS A 60 1.52 3.33 -1.86
C HIS A 60 0.99 2.69 -0.58
N PRO A 61 1.60 2.98 0.58
CA PRO A 61 0.96 2.64 1.83
C PRO A 61 -0.29 3.52 1.99
N PHE A 62 -1.36 2.98 2.56
CA PHE A 62 -2.44 3.85 3.04
C PHE A 62 -1.84 4.82 4.07
N PRO A 63 -2.10 6.13 3.95
CA PRO A 63 -1.62 7.10 4.92
C PRO A 63 -2.15 6.68 6.30
N GLU A 64 -1.29 6.69 7.32
CA GLU A 64 -1.71 6.37 8.69
C GLU A 64 -2.80 7.34 9.20
N ASP A 65 -2.95 8.50 8.55
CA ASP A 65 -3.89 9.57 8.89
C ASP A 65 -5.33 9.35 8.37
N ASP A 66 -5.59 8.36 7.51
CA ASP A 66 -6.97 8.04 7.05
C ASP A 66 -7.82 7.31 8.11
N LEU A 67 -7.26 7.06 9.31
CA LEU A 67 -8.04 6.63 10.48
C LEU A 67 -8.60 7.81 11.29
N THR A 68 -8.25 9.05 10.96
CA THR A 68 -8.94 10.24 11.45
C THR A 68 -9.68 10.87 10.28
N GLY A 69 -10.99 10.66 10.25
CA GLY A 69 -11.82 10.87 9.07
C GLY A 69 -11.73 12.24 8.40
N SER A 70 -12.31 12.25 7.20
CA SER A 70 -12.77 13.43 6.44
C SER A 70 -11.80 13.98 5.39
N ASP A 71 -11.48 13.22 4.32
CA ASP A 71 -11.15 13.85 3.02
C ASP A 71 -11.38 12.96 1.78
N TYR A 72 -11.44 11.63 1.88
CA TYR A 72 -11.69 10.77 0.70
C TYR A 72 -13.12 10.77 0.15
N VAL A 73 -14.09 11.40 0.82
CA VAL A 73 -15.51 11.41 0.40
C VAL A 73 -15.89 12.65 -0.44
N GLN A 74 -15.04 13.68 -0.54
CA GLN A 74 -15.45 14.93 -1.20
C GLN A 74 -15.13 15.06 -2.69
N ASN A 75 -14.25 14.24 -3.28
CA ASN A 75 -13.76 14.48 -4.65
C ASN A 75 -14.18 13.45 -5.72
N HIS A 76 -15.07 12.51 -5.42
CA HIS A 76 -15.66 11.61 -6.42
C HIS A 76 -17.19 11.68 -6.42
N HIS A 77 -17.70 12.82 -6.87
CA HIS A 77 -19.05 12.92 -7.41
C HIS A 77 -18.91 12.90 -8.95
N PRO A 78 -19.16 11.78 -9.65
CA PRO A 78 -19.35 11.85 -11.09
C PRO A 78 -20.69 12.55 -11.39
N PRO A 79 -20.79 13.36 -12.45
CA PRO A 79 -22.08 13.84 -12.96
C PRO A 79 -22.96 12.69 -13.47
#